data_AF-A0A5B0QAG2-F1
#
_entry.id   AF-A0A5B0QAG2-F1
#
_cell.length_a   1.000
_cell.length_b   1.000
_cell.length_c   1.000
_cell.angle_alpha   90.00
_cell.angle_beta   90.00
_cell.angle_gamma   90.00
#
_symmetry.space_group_name_H-M   'P 1'
#
loop_
_entity.id
_entity.type
_entity.pdbx_description
1 polymer ?
#
loop_
_entity_poly.entity_id
_entity_poly.type
_entity_poly.pdbx_seq_one_letter_code
_entity_poly.pdbx_strand_id
1 'polypeptide(L)'
;MSTEFKKSDDFHSQILEILTSHSEDLMLILQNQRETNEKIDGLWEHLNQNASKRATRSRRNPSDDKQPAIPRTGTLKELVHHHFQALFGLRPPPGSRAPPRVPPSPPTAAEKKRWLQNQSADHDTGTPMSQSHRETSEHRSSPGHSNLSTSDEDRDPQYPYLEGPGHPDASQEELKIMYNMLRDKHMRRFRMDFTAAMSVPINQFCLTVAQDIFLALLECKEYEGLHPEEQKSEVIFEQLRGYAEDRLARR
;
A
#
# COMPACT_ATOMS: atom_id res chain seq x y z
N MET A 1 55.34 -23.39 29.04
CA MET A 1 54.56 -22.18 28.70
C MET A 1 54.31 -22.06 27.18
N SER A 2 54.09 -23.14 26.44
CA SER A 2 54.04 -23.09 24.95
C SER A 2 52.74 -23.60 24.32
N THR A 3 51.75 -24.01 25.12
CA THR A 3 50.50 -24.62 24.62
C THR A 3 49.31 -23.67 24.65
N GLU A 4 49.30 -22.64 25.51
CA GLU A 4 48.21 -21.65 25.57
C GLU A 4 48.28 -20.61 24.45
N PHE A 5 49.49 -20.12 24.10
CA PHE A 5 49.68 -19.17 23.00
C PHE A 5 49.21 -19.72 21.64
N LYS A 6 49.45 -21.01 21.39
CA LYS A 6 49.10 -21.65 20.11
C LYS A 6 47.60 -21.84 19.91
N LYS A 7 46.82 -21.91 21.00
CA LYS A 7 45.36 -22.07 20.97
C LYS A 7 44.64 -20.74 20.73
N SER A 8 45.23 -19.63 21.19
CA SER A 8 44.72 -18.27 20.97
C SER A 8 44.90 -17.82 19.51
N ASP A 9 46.04 -18.15 18.90
CA ASP A 9 46.30 -17.84 17.48
C ASP A 9 45.34 -18.62 16.56
N ASP A 10 45.08 -19.89 16.85
CA ASP A 10 44.19 -20.75 16.06
C ASP A 10 42.73 -20.24 16.06
N PHE A 11 42.25 -19.77 17.22
CA PHE A 11 40.91 -19.19 17.34
C PHE A 11 40.79 -17.85 16.60
N HIS A 12 41.81 -17.00 16.65
CA HIS A 12 41.84 -15.76 15.88
C HIS A 12 41.89 -15.99 14.38
N SER A 13 42.67 -16.97 13.92
CA SER A 13 42.69 -17.38 12.51
C SER A 13 41.33 -17.88 12.04
N GLN A 14 40.63 -18.68 12.86
CA GLN A 14 39.32 -19.20 12.54
C GLN A 14 38.24 -18.10 12.48
N ILE A 15 38.30 -17.09 13.37
CA ILE A 15 37.41 -15.93 13.30
C ILE A 15 37.65 -15.13 12.01
N LEU A 16 38.91 -14.89 11.66
CA LEU A 16 39.24 -14.15 10.45
C LEU A 16 38.77 -14.88 9.20
N GLU A 17 38.92 -16.20 9.13
CA GLU A 17 38.43 -17.02 8.01
C GLU A 17 36.91 -16.95 7.86
N ILE A 18 36.17 -17.02 8.98
CA ILE A 18 34.70 -16.86 8.97
C ILE A 18 34.29 -15.47 8.51
N LEU A 19 34.99 -14.42 8.96
CA LEU A 19 34.70 -13.05 8.55
C LEU A 19 34.99 -12.83 7.06
N THR A 20 36.08 -13.40 6.55
CA THR A 20 36.42 -13.34 5.12
C THR A 20 35.39 -14.09 4.29
N SER A 21 35.02 -15.32 4.67
CA SER A 21 33.98 -16.10 3.98
C SER A 21 32.64 -15.36 3.93
N HIS A 22 32.17 -14.80 5.06
CA HIS A 22 30.93 -14.01 5.06
C HIS A 22 31.04 -12.74 4.21
N SER A 23 32.21 -12.12 4.13
CA SER A 23 32.40 -10.94 3.27
C SER A 23 32.29 -11.29 1.79
N GLU A 24 32.78 -12.46 1.38
CA GLU A 24 32.66 -12.97 0.01
C GLU A 24 31.21 -13.30 -0.35
N ASP A 25 30.48 -13.95 0.56
CA ASP A 25 29.05 -14.25 0.39
C ASP A 25 28.21 -12.97 0.24
N LEU A 26 28.48 -11.95 1.06
CA LEU A 26 27.80 -10.66 0.95
C LEU A 26 28.09 -9.98 -0.39
N MET A 27 29.32 -10.06 -0.89
CA MET A 27 29.63 -9.52 -2.23
C MET A 27 28.90 -10.29 -3.33
N LEU A 28 28.80 -11.62 -3.23
CA LEU A 28 28.06 -12.43 -4.19
C LEU A 28 26.56 -12.11 -4.18
N ILE A 29 25.97 -11.89 -2.99
CA ILE A 29 24.57 -11.48 -2.85
C ILE A 29 24.34 -10.11 -3.50
N LEU A 30 25.21 -9.13 -3.25
CA LEU A 30 25.10 -7.80 -3.85
C LEU A 30 25.26 -7.82 -5.37
N GLN A 31 26.13 -8.68 -5.88
CA GLN A 31 26.31 -8.89 -7.32
C GLN A 31 25.05 -9.51 -7.95
N ASN A 32 24.50 -10.56 -7.34
CA ASN A 32 23.26 -11.18 -7.80
C ASN A 32 22.08 -10.21 -7.77
N GLN A 33 22.00 -9.34 -6.75
CA GLN A 33 20.98 -8.29 -6.70
C GLN A 33 21.13 -7.29 -7.85
N ARG A 34 22.36 -6.86 -8.16
CA ARG A 34 22.62 -5.98 -9.30
C ARG A 34 22.18 -6.61 -10.62
N GLU A 35 22.59 -7.86 -10.87
CA GLU A 35 22.22 -8.58 -12.09
C GLU A 35 20.71 -8.80 -12.21
N THR A 36 20.04 -9.02 -11.08
CA THR A 36 18.58 -9.15 -11.04
C THR A 36 17.90 -7.83 -11.39
N ASN A 37 18.40 -6.71 -10.86
CA ASN A 37 17.89 -5.38 -11.18
C ASN A 37 18.13 -5.02 -12.65
N GLU A 38 19.31 -5.31 -13.22
CA GLU A 38 19.61 -5.10 -14.64
C GLU A 38 18.69 -5.92 -15.55
N LYS A 39 18.36 -7.16 -15.17
CA LYS A 39 17.39 -7.98 -15.89
C LYS A 39 15.98 -7.40 -15.82
N ILE A 40 15.57 -6.90 -14.65
CA ILE A 40 14.26 -6.25 -14.48
C ILE A 40 14.19 -4.99 -15.36
N ASP A 41 15.22 -4.16 -15.36
CA ASP A 41 15.29 -2.96 -16.20
C ASP A 41 15.26 -3.31 -17.69
N GLY A 42 15.97 -4.35 -18.11
CA GLY A 42 15.93 -4.86 -19.49
C GLY A 42 14.53 -5.38 -19.90
N LEU A 43 13.80 -6.02 -18.98
CA LEU A 43 12.41 -6.43 -19.23
C LEU A 43 11.48 -5.22 -19.38
N TRP A 44 11.68 -4.17 -18.56
CA TRP A 44 10.94 -2.91 -18.69
C TRP A 44 11.19 -2.21 -20.02
N GLU A 45 12.45 -2.15 -20.48
CA GLU A 45 12.78 -1.59 -21.78
C GLU A 45 12.18 -2.41 -22.93
N HIS A 46 12.23 -3.74 -22.85
CA HIS A 46 11.66 -4.61 -23.87
C HIS A 46 10.13 -4.47 -23.96
N LEU A 47 9.45 -4.35 -22.81
CA LEU A 47 8.00 -4.10 -22.76
C LEU A 47 7.66 -2.74 -23.38
N ASN A 48 8.43 -1.69 -23.07
CA ASN A 48 8.22 -0.34 -23.59
C ASN A 48 8.49 -0.24 -25.11
N GLN A 49 9.52 -0.92 -25.61
CA GLN A 49 9.80 -1.01 -27.04
C GLN A 49 8.71 -1.79 -27.79
N ASN A 50 8.15 -2.85 -27.19
CA ASN A 50 7.07 -3.62 -27.79
C ASN A 50 5.74 -2.84 -27.80
N ALA A 51 5.47 -2.01 -26.78
CA ALA A 51 4.35 -1.07 -26.79
C ALA A 51 4.50 -0.02 -27.90
N SER A 52 5.70 0.52 -28.10
CA SER A 52 5.99 1.51 -29.15
C SER A 52 5.90 0.95 -30.57
N LYS A 53 6.31 -0.32 -30.80
CA LYS A 53 6.17 -1.01 -32.09
C LYS A 53 4.72 -1.34 -32.45
N ARG A 54 3.83 -1.50 -31.45
CA ARG A 54 2.40 -1.76 -31.68
C ARG A 54 1.65 -0.49 -32.11
N ALA A 55 2.13 0.69 -31.72
CA ALA A 55 1.54 1.99 -32.07
C ALA A 55 1.72 2.39 -33.56
N THR A 56 2.73 1.88 -34.25
CA THR A 56 3.05 2.30 -35.64
C THR A 56 2.39 1.45 -36.74
N ARG A 57 1.77 0.32 -36.39
CA ARG A 57 1.20 -0.62 -37.38
C ARG A 57 -0.31 -0.44 -37.62
N SER A 58 -0.98 0.42 -36.85
CA SER A 58 -2.42 0.67 -36.97
C SER A 58 -2.74 1.89 -37.82
N ARG A 59 -2.36 1.87 -39.10
CA ARG A 59 -2.80 2.88 -40.07
C ARG A 59 -3.03 2.30 -41.45
N ARG A 60 -4.09 1.49 -41.59
CA ARG A 60 -4.75 1.19 -42.88
C ARG A 60 -6.26 0.99 -42.65
N ASN A 61 -7.05 1.88 -43.26
CA ASN A 61 -8.49 1.71 -43.54
C ASN A 61 -8.62 0.92 -44.88
N PRO A 62 -9.75 0.25 -45.22
CA PRO A 62 -11.10 0.85 -45.19
C PRO A 62 -12.35 -0.07 -44.98
N SER A 63 -13.48 0.63 -44.84
CA SER A 63 -14.87 0.28 -45.27
C SER A 63 -15.86 -0.33 -44.25
N ASP A 64 -17.01 0.34 -44.18
CA ASP A 64 -18.36 -0.02 -43.70
C ASP A 64 -18.55 -1.34 -42.95
N ASP A 65 -18.89 -1.27 -41.66
CA ASP A 65 -20.27 -1.53 -41.23
C ASP A 65 -20.52 -1.03 -39.79
N LYS A 66 -21.78 -0.74 -39.48
CA LYS A 66 -22.26 -0.07 -38.26
C LYS A 66 -21.93 -0.82 -36.96
N GLN A 67 -21.17 -0.17 -36.07
CA GLN A 67 -21.43 -0.19 -34.62
C GLN A 67 -20.71 0.99 -33.94
N PRO A 68 -21.36 1.70 -32.99
CA PRO A 68 -20.69 2.79 -32.29
C PRO A 68 -19.66 2.21 -31.33
N ALA A 69 -18.39 2.31 -31.73
CA ALA A 69 -17.25 2.03 -30.87
C ALA A 69 -17.14 3.13 -29.81
N ILE A 70 -17.60 2.85 -28.59
CA ILE A 70 -17.25 3.65 -27.42
C ILE A 70 -15.75 3.44 -27.17
N PRO A 71 -14.92 4.50 -27.10
CA PRO A 71 -13.53 4.36 -26.72
C PRO A 71 -13.46 4.10 -25.21
N ARG A 72 -13.42 2.82 -24.82
CA ARG A 72 -13.55 2.33 -23.43
C ARG A 72 -12.33 2.54 -22.53
N THR A 73 -11.21 3.06 -23.06
CA THR A 73 -10.01 3.41 -22.27
C THR A 73 -10.20 4.55 -21.27
N GLY A 74 -11.37 5.21 -21.28
CA GLY A 74 -11.71 6.27 -20.32
C GLY A 74 -12.15 5.72 -18.96
N THR A 75 -12.84 4.58 -18.93
CA THR A 75 -13.52 4.09 -17.73
C THR A 75 -12.56 3.79 -16.59
N LEU A 76 -11.42 3.12 -16.85
CA LEU A 76 -10.41 2.88 -15.82
C LEU A 76 -9.82 4.18 -15.25
N LYS A 77 -9.59 5.19 -16.11
CA LYS A 77 -9.06 6.48 -15.66
C LYS A 77 -10.06 7.25 -14.80
N GLU A 78 -11.34 7.18 -15.15
CA GLU A 78 -12.44 7.77 -14.38
C GLU A 78 -12.57 7.08 -13.03
N LEU A 79 -12.53 5.75 -12.99
CA LEU A 79 -12.55 4.99 -11.74
C LEU A 79 -11.33 5.30 -10.88
N VAL A 80 -10.12 5.37 -11.44
CA VAL A 80 -8.90 5.76 -10.69
C VAL A 80 -9.03 7.19 -10.14
N HIS A 81 -9.59 8.13 -10.92
CA HIS A 81 -9.83 9.49 -10.46
C HIS A 81 -10.80 9.53 -9.28
N HIS A 82 -11.96 8.89 -9.42
CA HIS A 82 -12.98 8.76 -8.38
C HIS A 82 -12.41 8.07 -7.13
N HIS A 83 -11.65 7.00 -7.32
CA HIS A 83 -11.04 6.23 -6.25
C HIS A 83 -10.16 7.08 -5.34
N PHE A 84 -9.26 7.89 -5.91
CA PHE A 84 -8.44 8.80 -5.11
C PHE A 84 -9.28 9.90 -4.43
N GLN A 85 -10.30 10.44 -5.11
CA GLN A 85 -11.19 11.42 -4.49
C GLN A 85 -11.95 10.87 -3.29
N ALA A 86 -12.48 9.65 -3.42
CA ALA A 86 -13.14 8.92 -2.35
C ALA A 86 -12.16 8.60 -1.22
N LEU A 87 -10.95 8.12 -1.51
CA LEU A 87 -9.91 7.87 -0.49
C LEU A 87 -9.56 9.12 0.32
N PHE A 88 -9.50 10.29 -0.33
CA PHE A 88 -9.17 11.54 0.35
C PHE A 88 -10.29 12.06 1.27
N GLY A 89 -11.53 11.60 1.09
CA GLY A 89 -12.67 12.00 1.92
C GLY A 89 -12.98 13.50 1.83
N LEU A 90 -12.76 14.08 0.65
CA LEU A 90 -12.78 15.54 0.46
C LEU A 90 -14.22 16.06 0.40
N ARG A 91 -14.75 16.47 1.55
CA ARG A 91 -15.98 17.27 1.60
C ARG A 91 -15.64 18.76 1.45
N PRO A 92 -16.35 19.53 0.61
CA PRO A 92 -16.31 20.99 0.67
C PRO A 92 -16.68 21.44 2.08
N PRO A 93 -15.93 22.37 2.71
CA PRO A 93 -16.31 22.92 4.01
C PRO A 93 -17.73 23.50 3.96
N PRO A 94 -18.54 23.35 5.03
CA PRO A 94 -19.84 24.03 5.12
C PRO A 94 -19.67 25.54 4.90
N GLY A 95 -20.36 26.10 3.91
CA GLY A 95 -20.25 27.52 3.54
C GLY A 95 -19.12 27.86 2.57
N SER A 96 -18.29 26.90 2.15
CA SER A 96 -17.30 27.09 1.09
C SER A 96 -17.82 26.57 -0.26
N ARG A 97 -17.68 27.37 -1.31
CA ARG A 97 -17.81 26.93 -2.71
C ARG A 97 -16.50 26.42 -3.32
N ALA A 98 -15.38 26.61 -2.61
CA ALA A 98 -14.08 26.15 -3.09
C ALA A 98 -13.93 24.65 -2.85
N PRO A 99 -13.55 23.86 -3.87
CA PRO A 99 -13.24 22.45 -3.69
C PRO A 99 -12.06 22.30 -2.72
N PRO A 100 -12.01 21.22 -1.92
CA PRO A 100 -10.93 21.00 -0.97
C PRO A 100 -9.56 21.01 -1.64
N ARG A 101 -8.51 21.41 -0.90
CA ARG A 101 -7.12 21.35 -1.40
C ARG A 101 -6.78 19.88 -1.67
N VAL A 102 -6.70 19.54 -2.95
CA VAL A 102 -6.18 18.26 -3.44
C VAL A 102 -4.72 18.47 -3.87
N PRO A 103 -3.80 17.58 -3.49
CA PRO A 103 -3.98 16.45 -2.56
C PRO A 103 -4.03 16.85 -1.06
N PRO A 104 -4.46 15.96 -0.15
CA PRO A 104 -4.34 16.18 1.30
C PRO A 104 -2.87 16.36 1.72
N SER A 105 -2.64 16.91 2.92
CA SER A 105 -1.30 17.07 3.47
C SER A 105 -0.57 15.71 3.57
N PRO A 106 0.75 15.66 3.37
CA PRO A 106 1.56 14.46 3.56
C PRO A 106 1.37 13.84 4.96
N PRO A 107 1.64 12.54 5.11
CA PRO A 107 1.56 11.88 6.41
C PRO A 107 2.66 12.40 7.34
N THR A 108 2.31 12.54 8.62
CA THR A 108 3.23 12.91 9.70
C THR A 108 4.24 11.79 9.98
N ALA A 109 5.36 12.11 10.63
CA ALA A 109 6.37 11.10 10.99
C ALA A 109 5.80 9.98 11.90
N ALA A 110 4.86 10.31 12.78
CA ALA A 110 4.19 9.33 13.64
C ALA A 110 3.27 8.40 12.84
N GLU A 111 2.55 8.91 11.84
CA GLU A 111 1.76 8.11 10.91
C GLU A 111 2.67 7.19 10.08
N LYS A 112 3.72 7.75 9.46
CA LYS A 112 4.71 6.98 8.68
C LYS A 112 5.27 5.80 9.50
N LYS A 113 5.67 6.06 10.75
CA LYS A 113 6.18 5.01 11.66
C LYS A 113 5.14 3.93 11.93
N ARG A 114 3.92 4.31 12.31
CA ARG A 114 2.84 3.35 12.64
C ARG A 114 2.50 2.43 11.48
N TRP A 115 2.41 3.00 10.28
CA TRP A 115 2.02 2.26 9.09
C TRP A 115 3.09 1.27 8.62
N LEU A 116 4.37 1.66 8.70
CA LEU A 116 5.48 0.80 8.29
C LEU A 116 5.85 -0.25 9.34
N GLN A 117 5.67 0.04 10.63
CA GLN A 117 6.03 -0.88 11.73
C GLN A 117 5.20 -2.17 11.74
N ASN A 118 3.97 -2.14 11.23
CA ASN A 118 3.10 -3.31 11.21
C ASN A 118 3.39 -4.24 10.03
N GLN A 119 4.10 -3.79 9.00
CA GLN A 119 4.56 -4.69 7.92
C GLN A 119 5.60 -5.70 8.40
N SER A 120 6.41 -5.35 9.41
CA SER A 120 7.45 -6.23 9.94
C SER A 120 6.94 -7.27 10.95
N ALA A 121 5.70 -7.13 11.45
CA ALA A 121 5.14 -8.02 12.47
C ALA A 121 4.45 -9.27 11.88
N ASP A 122 4.06 -9.23 10.61
CA ASP A 122 3.34 -10.33 9.94
C ASP A 122 4.25 -11.50 9.50
N HIS A 123 5.54 -11.49 9.84
CA HIS A 123 6.49 -12.56 9.48
C HIS A 123 7.07 -13.34 10.68
N ASP A 124 6.61 -13.12 11.91
CA ASP A 124 7.08 -13.87 13.09
C ASP A 124 5.94 -14.69 13.71
N THR A 125 5.54 -15.75 12.99
CA THR A 125 4.64 -16.78 13.53
C THR A 125 5.46 -17.72 14.41
N GLY A 126 5.29 -17.63 15.74
CA GLY A 126 5.62 -18.74 16.63
C GLY A 126 6.28 -18.38 17.96
N THR A 127 5.57 -17.69 18.85
CA THR A 127 5.86 -17.84 20.29
C THR A 127 4.60 -18.34 21.01
N PRO A 128 4.61 -19.57 21.55
CA PRO A 128 3.44 -20.13 22.23
C PRO A 128 3.21 -19.45 23.59
N MET A 129 1.92 -19.15 23.80
CA MET A 129 1.30 -18.72 25.05
C MET A 129 1.81 -19.54 26.25
N SER A 130 2.58 -18.90 27.14
CA SER A 130 2.78 -19.43 28.49
C SER A 130 1.63 -18.98 29.38
N GLN A 131 0.64 -19.86 29.50
CA GLN A 131 -0.38 -19.81 30.55
C GLN A 131 0.31 -20.02 31.90
N SER A 132 0.41 -18.96 32.71
CA SER A 132 0.73 -19.09 34.12
C SER A 132 -0.52 -18.80 34.94
N HIS A 133 -1.19 -19.89 35.33
CA HIS A 133 -2.22 -19.90 36.35
C HIS A 133 -1.59 -19.49 37.70
N ARG A 134 -2.11 -18.42 38.30
CA ARG A 134 -2.07 -18.24 39.75
C ARG A 134 -3.47 -17.85 40.22
N GLU A 135 -4.16 -18.85 40.78
CA GLU A 135 -5.30 -18.63 41.65
C GLU A 135 -4.78 -18.15 43.01
N THR A 136 -5.22 -16.96 43.43
CA THR A 136 -5.34 -16.62 44.86
C THR A 136 -6.58 -15.74 45.00
N SER A 137 -7.64 -16.36 45.51
CA SER A 137 -8.84 -15.72 46.04
C SER A 137 -8.51 -14.87 47.26
N GLU A 138 -9.09 -13.68 47.37
CA GLU A 138 -9.58 -13.14 48.66
C GLU A 138 -10.53 -11.96 48.42
N HIS A 139 -11.70 -12.04 49.07
CA HIS A 139 -12.78 -11.07 49.06
C HIS A 139 -12.38 -9.74 49.71
N ARG A 140 -12.74 -8.63 49.07
CA ARG A 140 -13.28 -7.45 49.77
C ARG A 140 -14.14 -6.62 48.83
N SER A 141 -15.45 -6.64 49.08
CA SER A 141 -16.42 -5.72 48.49
C SER A 141 -16.26 -4.31 49.07
N SER A 142 -16.53 -3.30 48.23
CA SER A 142 -17.22 -2.00 48.45
C SER A 142 -16.54 -0.80 47.74
N PRO A 143 -17.24 0.31 47.44
CA PRO A 143 -17.82 0.54 46.11
C PRO A 143 -17.39 1.88 45.46
N GLY A 144 -17.64 1.98 44.15
CA GLY A 144 -17.85 3.27 43.49
C GLY A 144 -16.61 3.94 42.92
N HIS A 145 -16.17 3.51 41.74
CA HIS A 145 -15.66 4.43 40.74
C HIS A 145 -16.11 3.94 39.35
N SER A 146 -16.98 4.73 38.74
CA SER A 146 -17.53 4.54 37.41
C SER A 146 -16.42 4.65 36.36
N ASN A 147 -15.67 3.57 36.16
CA ASN A 147 -14.86 3.44 34.97
C ASN A 147 -15.78 2.97 33.85
N LEU A 148 -16.34 3.94 33.12
CA LEU A 148 -16.76 3.75 31.75
C LEU A 148 -15.57 3.15 31.00
N SER A 149 -15.52 1.82 30.92
CA SER A 149 -14.82 1.13 29.86
C SER A 149 -15.66 1.32 28.61
N THR A 150 -15.59 2.51 28.01
CA THR A 150 -16.03 2.66 26.62
C THR A 150 -14.93 2.08 25.77
N SER A 151 -15.04 0.78 25.51
CA SER A 151 -14.48 0.16 24.33
C SER A 151 -15.00 0.99 23.13
N ASP A 152 -14.19 1.91 22.62
CA ASP A 152 -14.49 2.71 21.43
C ASP A 152 -14.54 1.85 20.15
N GLU A 153 -14.47 0.52 20.27
CA GLU A 153 -14.39 -0.43 19.16
C GLU A 153 -15.75 -0.86 18.61
N ASP A 154 -16.86 -0.49 19.24
CA ASP A 154 -18.22 -0.96 18.88
C ASP A 154 -19.16 0.13 18.36
N ARG A 155 -18.67 1.35 18.12
CA ARG A 155 -19.47 2.35 17.39
C ARG A 155 -19.34 2.08 15.90
N ASP A 156 -20.37 1.47 15.31
CA ASP A 156 -20.60 1.52 13.87
C ASP A 156 -20.52 3.00 13.44
N PRO A 157 -19.51 3.44 12.68
CA PRO A 157 -19.36 4.84 12.39
C PRO A 157 -20.52 5.29 11.51
N GLN A 158 -21.39 6.15 12.06
CA GLN A 158 -22.51 6.71 11.35
C GLN A 158 -22.02 7.44 10.10
N TYR A 159 -22.55 7.08 8.94
CA TYR A 159 -22.25 7.74 7.67
C TYR A 159 -22.51 9.26 7.76
N PRO A 160 -21.60 10.13 7.28
CA PRO A 160 -20.29 9.87 6.67
C PRO A 160 -19.15 9.64 7.68
N TYR A 161 -18.16 8.81 7.31
CA TYR A 161 -16.98 8.52 8.13
C TYR A 161 -16.15 9.78 8.42
N LEU A 162 -16.19 10.23 9.67
CA LEU A 162 -15.36 11.35 10.14
C LEU A 162 -13.88 11.04 9.89
N GLU A 163 -13.23 11.87 9.08
CA GLU A 163 -11.81 11.77 8.71
C GLU A 163 -11.42 10.54 7.85
N GLY A 164 -12.39 9.73 7.43
CA GLY A 164 -12.20 8.56 6.57
C GLY A 164 -12.51 8.83 5.10
N PRO A 165 -12.68 7.78 4.29
CA PRO A 165 -13.05 7.91 2.89
C PRO A 165 -14.45 8.51 2.73
N GLY A 166 -14.68 9.18 1.59
CA GLY A 166 -15.95 9.83 1.27
C GLY A 166 -15.95 10.53 -0.09
N HIS A 167 -17.03 10.31 -0.86
CA HIS A 167 -17.33 11.02 -2.10
C HIS A 167 -18.87 11.11 -2.27
N PRO A 168 -19.43 12.20 -2.83
CA PRO A 168 -20.88 12.33 -3.04
C PRO A 168 -21.49 11.23 -3.92
N ASP A 169 -20.72 10.76 -4.91
CA ASP A 169 -21.16 9.75 -5.87
C ASP A 169 -20.75 8.32 -5.49
N ALA A 170 -20.06 8.14 -4.35
CA ALA A 170 -19.69 6.81 -3.88
C ALA A 170 -20.86 6.14 -3.15
N SER A 171 -21.02 4.84 -3.36
CA SER A 171 -22.05 4.07 -2.66
C SER A 171 -21.71 3.90 -1.17
N GLN A 172 -22.68 3.53 -0.34
CA GLN A 172 -22.42 3.25 1.07
C GLN A 172 -21.52 2.03 1.25
N GLU A 173 -21.67 1.00 0.40
CA GLU A 173 -20.87 -0.21 0.49
C GLU A 173 -19.44 0.04 0.01
N GLU A 174 -19.25 0.83 -1.06
CA GLU A 174 -17.93 1.31 -1.49
C GLU A 174 -17.19 1.95 -0.31
N LEU A 175 -17.83 2.93 0.35
CA LEU A 175 -17.19 3.67 1.43
C LEU A 175 -16.93 2.81 2.67
N LYS A 176 -17.80 1.83 2.94
CA LYS A 176 -17.61 0.86 4.03
C LYS A 176 -16.42 -0.06 3.78
N ILE A 177 -16.28 -0.59 2.55
CA ILE A 177 -15.13 -1.41 2.14
C ILE A 177 -13.84 -0.61 2.31
N MET A 178 -13.80 0.60 1.74
CA MET A 178 -12.64 1.50 1.84
C MET A 178 -12.28 1.79 3.30
N TYR A 179 -13.27 2.10 4.14
CA TYR A 179 -13.05 2.42 5.55
C TYR A 179 -12.46 1.24 6.33
N ASN A 180 -13.03 0.04 6.17
CA ASN A 180 -12.56 -1.16 6.86
C ASN A 180 -11.11 -1.48 6.47
N MET A 181 -10.80 -1.47 5.18
CA MET A 181 -9.44 -1.80 4.71
C MET A 181 -8.41 -0.75 5.14
N LEU A 182 -8.76 0.53 5.16
CA LEU A 182 -7.89 1.57 5.72
C LEU A 182 -7.65 1.33 7.21
N ARG A 183 -8.70 0.99 7.98
CA ARG A 183 -8.61 0.69 9.42
C ARG A 183 -7.72 -0.52 9.69
N ASP A 184 -7.81 -1.57 8.88
CA ASP A 184 -6.98 -2.78 8.99
C ASP A 184 -5.50 -2.48 8.78
N LYS A 185 -5.18 -1.45 7.99
CA LYS A 185 -3.82 -0.92 7.81
C LYS A 185 -3.46 0.19 8.80
N HIS A 186 -4.28 0.38 9.84
CA HIS A 186 -4.18 1.46 10.84
C HIS A 186 -4.09 2.87 10.23
N MET A 187 -4.72 3.06 9.07
CA MET A 187 -4.91 4.32 8.40
C MET A 187 -6.29 4.86 8.72
N ARG A 188 -6.38 5.88 9.58
CA ARG A 188 -7.64 6.60 9.78
C ARG A 188 -8.03 7.42 8.55
N ARG A 189 -7.03 7.96 7.86
CA ARG A 189 -7.17 8.75 6.65
C ARG A 189 -6.10 8.35 5.65
N PHE A 190 -6.46 8.25 4.38
CA PHE A 190 -5.49 8.08 3.31
C PHE A 190 -4.70 9.38 3.09
N ARG A 191 -3.40 9.35 3.37
CA ARG A 191 -2.47 10.47 3.15
C ARG A 191 -1.19 9.96 2.52
N MET A 192 -1.13 10.03 1.19
CA MET A 192 0.08 9.76 0.44
C MET A 192 0.95 11.02 0.34
N ASP A 193 2.26 10.86 0.32
CA ASP A 193 3.21 11.97 0.22
C ASP A 193 3.52 12.33 -1.24
N PHE A 194 2.66 13.13 -1.85
CA PHE A 194 2.83 13.54 -3.26
C PHE A 194 4.02 14.47 -3.50
N THR A 195 4.71 14.92 -2.44
CA THR A 195 5.93 15.73 -2.57
C THR A 195 7.21 14.90 -2.68
N ALA A 196 7.13 13.60 -2.36
CA ALA A 196 8.22 12.65 -2.47
C ALA A 196 8.08 11.79 -3.75
N ALA A 197 9.18 11.17 -4.19
CA ALA A 197 9.15 10.23 -5.31
C ALA A 197 8.20 9.06 -5.01
N MET A 198 7.52 8.52 -6.02
CA MET A 198 6.63 7.37 -5.79
C MET A 198 7.39 6.14 -5.30
N SER A 199 8.68 6.03 -5.63
CA SER A 199 9.55 4.93 -5.21
C SER A 199 9.87 4.92 -3.72
N VAL A 200 9.58 5.98 -2.95
CA VAL A 200 9.84 5.95 -1.51
C VAL A 200 8.93 4.93 -0.80
N PRO A 201 9.40 4.24 0.25
CA PRO A 201 8.66 3.13 0.87
C PRO A 201 7.25 3.49 1.32
N ILE A 202 7.05 4.69 1.85
CA ILE A 202 5.74 5.15 2.31
C ILE A 202 4.74 5.31 1.15
N ASN A 203 5.21 5.78 -0.01
CA ASN A 203 4.35 5.99 -1.17
C ASN A 203 4.03 4.65 -1.86
N GLN A 204 5.00 3.73 -1.92
CA GLN A 204 4.76 2.36 -2.37
C GLN A 204 3.71 1.66 -1.51
N PHE A 205 3.81 1.81 -0.18
CA PHE A 205 2.81 1.29 0.74
C PHE A 205 1.43 1.90 0.51
N CYS A 206 1.32 3.23 0.38
CA CYS A 206 0.04 3.88 0.09
C CYS A 206 -0.55 3.41 -1.26
N LEU A 207 0.27 3.23 -2.30
CA LEU A 207 -0.19 2.72 -3.60
C LEU A 207 -0.68 1.28 -3.51
N THR A 208 0.01 0.44 -2.73
CA THR A 208 -0.41 -0.95 -2.48
C THR A 208 -1.77 -0.98 -1.78
N VAL A 209 -1.96 -0.14 -0.76
CA VAL A 209 -3.27 -0.07 -0.08
C VAL A 209 -4.37 0.45 -1.01
N ALA A 210 -4.08 1.47 -1.82
CA ALA A 210 -5.06 1.93 -2.82
C ALA A 210 -5.40 0.82 -3.83
N GLN A 211 -4.42 0.05 -4.29
CA GLN A 211 -4.63 -1.08 -5.18
C GLN A 211 -5.47 -2.18 -4.54
N ASP A 212 -5.15 -2.60 -3.32
CA ASP A 212 -5.89 -3.63 -2.59
C ASP A 212 -7.37 -3.24 -2.45
N ILE A 213 -7.64 -1.98 -2.11
CA ILE A 213 -9.00 -1.45 -2.01
C ILE A 213 -9.68 -1.44 -3.39
N PHE A 214 -8.99 -0.98 -4.44
CA PHE A 214 -9.56 -0.97 -5.79
C PHE A 214 -9.97 -2.38 -6.26
N LEU A 215 -9.12 -3.38 -5.99
CA LEU A 215 -9.40 -4.77 -6.32
C LEU A 215 -10.61 -5.31 -5.53
N ALA A 216 -10.69 -5.02 -4.23
CA ALA A 216 -11.85 -5.40 -3.42
C ALA A 216 -13.16 -4.79 -3.96
N LEU A 217 -13.12 -3.54 -4.42
CA LEU A 217 -14.28 -2.87 -5.03
C LEU A 217 -14.71 -3.50 -6.37
N LEU A 218 -13.77 -4.04 -7.17
CA LEU A 218 -14.11 -4.82 -8.37
C LEU A 218 -14.73 -6.18 -8.04
N GLU A 219 -14.21 -6.84 -7.00
CA GLU A 219 -14.74 -8.12 -6.52
C GLU A 219 -16.18 -7.96 -6.02
N CYS A 220 -16.43 -6.90 -5.26
CA CYS A 220 -17.75 -6.55 -4.72
C CYS A 220 -18.72 -5.91 -5.74
N LYS A 221 -18.30 -5.70 -6.98
CA LYS A 221 -19.12 -5.04 -8.04
C LYS A 221 -19.47 -3.58 -7.75
N GLU A 222 -18.70 -2.92 -6.92
CA GLU A 222 -18.77 -1.47 -6.75
C GLU A 222 -18.11 -0.74 -7.91
N TYR A 223 -17.02 -1.31 -8.45
CA TYR A 223 -16.39 -0.86 -9.69
C TYR A 223 -16.76 -1.80 -10.84
N GLU A 224 -17.35 -1.25 -11.89
CA GLU A 224 -17.85 -2.00 -13.05
C GLU A 224 -17.41 -1.38 -14.38
N GLY A 225 -17.65 -2.09 -15.48
CA GLY A 225 -17.42 -1.59 -16.84
C GLY A 225 -15.99 -1.73 -17.36
N LEU A 226 -15.07 -2.28 -16.56
CA LEU A 226 -13.69 -2.58 -16.99
C LEU A 226 -13.61 -3.84 -17.86
N HIS A 227 -12.74 -3.81 -18.87
CA HIS A 227 -12.39 -5.00 -19.63
C HIS A 227 -11.56 -5.97 -18.76
N PRO A 228 -11.61 -7.31 -18.94
CA PRO A 228 -10.81 -8.25 -18.15
C PRO A 228 -9.31 -7.96 -18.10
N GLU A 229 -8.76 -7.39 -19.17
CA GLU A 229 -7.35 -6.96 -19.23
C GLU A 229 -7.04 -5.77 -18.32
N GLU A 230 -8.02 -4.89 -18.10
CA GLU A 230 -7.92 -3.71 -17.23
C GLU A 230 -8.14 -4.05 -15.76
N GLN A 231 -8.71 -5.22 -15.46
CA GLN A 231 -8.93 -5.72 -14.10
C GLN A 231 -7.69 -6.41 -13.51
N LYS A 232 -6.62 -6.56 -14.30
CA LYS A 232 -5.37 -7.18 -13.86
C LYS A 232 -4.69 -6.30 -12.80
N SER A 233 -4.23 -6.95 -11.74
CA SER A 233 -3.60 -6.31 -10.58
C SER A 233 -2.49 -5.33 -10.98
N GLU A 234 -1.60 -5.76 -11.88
CA GLU A 234 -0.45 -4.97 -12.33
C GLU A 234 -0.89 -3.75 -13.15
N VAL A 235 -1.94 -3.89 -13.96
CA VAL A 235 -2.48 -2.79 -14.77
C VAL A 235 -3.11 -1.73 -13.89
N ILE A 236 -3.86 -2.14 -12.87
CA ILE A 236 -4.48 -1.23 -11.90
C ILE A 236 -3.39 -0.47 -11.12
N PHE A 237 -2.37 -1.18 -10.63
CA PHE A 237 -1.25 -0.55 -9.93
C PHE A 237 -0.54 0.50 -10.79
N GLU A 238 -0.25 0.17 -12.05
CA GLU A 238 0.36 1.09 -13.01
C GLU A 238 -0.50 2.33 -13.26
N GLN A 239 -1.82 2.18 -13.40
CA GLN A 239 -2.71 3.33 -13.56
C GLN A 239 -2.81 4.19 -12.30
N LEU A 240 -2.84 3.58 -11.11
CA LEU A 240 -2.85 4.31 -9.84
C LEU A 240 -1.54 5.10 -9.66
N ARG A 241 -0.39 4.47 -9.90
CA ARG A 241 0.93 5.11 -9.84
C ARG A 241 1.03 6.25 -10.85
N GLY A 242 0.71 5.98 -12.12
CA GLY A 242 0.77 6.99 -13.18
C GLY A 242 -0.16 8.17 -12.89
N TYR A 243 -1.36 7.93 -12.37
CA TYR A 243 -2.27 9.01 -11.97
C TYR A 243 -1.69 9.84 -10.80
N ALA A 244 -1.13 9.19 -9.79
CA ALA A 244 -0.51 9.89 -8.65
C ALA A 244 0.67 10.76 -9.10
N GLU A 245 1.56 10.25 -9.95
CA GLU A 245 2.68 10.98 -10.52
C GLU A 245 2.22 12.16 -11.39
N ASP A 246 1.29 11.90 -12.31
CA ASP A 246 0.96 12.83 -13.37
C ASP A 246 0.03 13.96 -12.91
N ARG A 247 -0.88 13.66 -11.99
CA ARG A 247 -1.98 14.56 -11.63
C ARG A 247 -1.89 15.12 -10.21
N LEU A 248 -1.24 14.40 -9.30
CA LEU A 248 -1.21 14.76 -7.88
C LEU A 248 0.16 15.29 -7.45
N ALA A 249 1.26 14.74 -7.96
CA ALA A 249 2.62 15.17 -7.63
C ALA A 249 3.11 16.38 -8.46
N ARG A 250 2.64 16.58 -9.70
CA ARG A 250 3.05 17.71 -10.57
C ARG A 250 2.35 19.05 -10.23
N ARG A 251 2.43 19.53 -9.00
CA ARG A 251 1.89 20.85 -8.61
C ARG A 251 2.94 21.75 -8.00
#